data_AF-A0A485BFT0-F1
#
_entry.id   AF-A0A485BFT0-F1
#
_cell.length_a   1.000
_cell.length_b   1.000
_cell.length_c   1.000
_cell.angle_alpha   90.00
_cell.angle_beta   90.00
_cell.angle_gamma   90.00
#
_symmetry.space_group_name_H-M   'P 1'
#
loop_
_entity.id
_entity.type
_entity.pdbx_description
1 polymer ?
#
loop_
_entity_poly.entity_id
_entity_poly.type
_entity_poly.pdbx_seq_one_letter_code
_entity_poly.pdbx_strand_id
1 'polypeptide(L)'
;MSARKNDQIKTWLAQHRLQRTQQIIDRLRQAVYNGELPDTTDADSLGDYFAVFLHGLSVQARDGITEARLLAAVNVALNALPCTA
;
A
#
# COMPACT_ATOMS: atom_id res chain seq x y z
N MET A 1 17.27 -23.30 18.86
CA MET A 1 17.97 -22.14 18.26
C MET A 1 17.32 -21.64 16.96
N SER A 2 16.92 -22.52 16.02
CA SER A 2 16.33 -22.08 14.72
C SER A 2 14.96 -21.38 14.84
N ALA A 3 14.07 -21.84 15.72
CA ALA A 3 12.73 -21.25 15.90
C ALA A 3 12.79 -19.76 16.34
N ARG A 4 13.66 -19.43 17.30
CA ARG A 4 13.81 -18.06 17.83
C ARG A 4 14.29 -17.06 16.76
N LYS A 5 15.14 -17.51 15.83
CA LYS A 5 15.62 -16.69 14.70
C LYS A 5 14.52 -16.46 13.66
N ASN A 6 13.71 -17.49 13.38
CA ASN A 6 12.56 -17.35 12.50
C ASN A 6 11.52 -16.37 13.06
N ASP A 7 11.30 -16.38 14.37
CA ASP A 7 10.37 -15.44 15.02
C ASP A 7 10.87 -13.99 14.95
N GLN A 8 12.17 -13.76 15.16
CA GLN A 8 12.77 -12.44 14.98
C GLN A 8 12.61 -11.92 13.54
N ILE A 9 12.83 -12.77 12.53
CA ILE A 9 12.65 -12.40 11.11
C ILE A 9 11.18 -12.07 10.83
N LYS A 10 10.24 -12.87 11.35
CA LYS A 10 8.79 -12.61 11.18
C LYS A 10 8.39 -11.25 11.77
N THR A 11 8.84 -10.95 12.98
CA THR A 11 8.58 -9.66 13.63
C THR A 11 9.16 -8.50 12.84
N TRP A 12 10.41 -8.62 12.38
CA TRP A 12 11.06 -7.59 11.57
C TRP A 12 10.32 -7.34 10.25
N LEU A 13 9.90 -8.41 9.54
CA LEU A 13 9.11 -8.29 8.32
C LEU A 13 7.73 -7.66 8.57
N ALA A 14 7.11 -7.93 9.73
CA ALA A 14 5.83 -7.32 10.10
C ALA A 14 6.00 -5.82 10.37
N GLN A 15 7.02 -5.42 11.12
CA GLN A 15 7.33 -4.02 11.38
C GLN A 15 7.59 -3.25 10.08
N HIS A 16 8.34 -3.85 9.14
CA HIS A 16 8.58 -3.21 7.85
C HIS A 16 7.30 -3.05 7.01
N ARG A 17 6.35 -3.99 7.08
CA ARG A 17 5.04 -3.83 6.43
C ARG A 17 4.27 -2.66 7.03
N LEU A 18 4.21 -2.58 8.36
CA LEU A 18 3.54 -1.48 9.06
C LEU A 18 4.17 -0.12 8.73
N GLN A 19 5.50 -0.03 8.71
CA GLN A 19 6.20 1.21 8.36
C GLN A 19 5.88 1.67 6.93
N ARG A 20 5.80 0.76 5.97
CA ARG A 20 5.42 1.10 4.58
C ARG A 20 3.97 1.58 4.50
N THR A 21 3.04 0.92 5.19
CA THR A 21 1.65 1.38 5.27
C THR A 21 1.60 2.80 5.83
N GLN A 22 2.32 3.07 6.91
CA GLN A 22 2.35 4.40 7.51
C GLN A 22 2.88 5.46 6.55
N GLN A 23 3.94 5.17 5.80
CA GLN A 23 4.48 6.10 4.79
C GLN A 23 3.47 6.44 3.68
N ILE A 24 2.64 5.48 3.27
CA ILE A 24 1.57 5.72 2.29
C ILE A 24 0.52 6.64 2.90
N ILE A 25 0.05 6.33 4.11
CA ILE A 25 -0.94 7.14 4.83
C ILE A 25 -0.43 8.58 5.02
N ASP A 26 0.80 8.75 5.47
CA ASP A 26 1.41 10.07 5.69
C ASP A 26 1.47 10.88 4.38
N ARG A 27 1.79 10.24 3.25
CA ARG A 27 1.80 10.90 1.94
C ARG A 27 0.39 11.32 1.50
N LEU A 28 -0.63 10.51 1.77
CA LEU A 28 -2.02 10.82 1.43
C LEU A 28 -2.56 11.95 2.32
N ARG A 29 -2.26 11.94 3.62
CA ARG A 29 -2.57 13.05 4.53
C ARG A 29 -1.91 14.35 4.08
N GLN A 30 -0.66 14.29 3.64
CA GLN A 30 0.02 15.45 3.06
C GLN A 30 -0.66 15.92 1.76
N ALA A 31 -1.15 15.00 0.92
CA ALA A 31 -1.88 15.33 -0.29
C ALA A 31 -3.17 16.09 0.01
N VAL A 32 -3.94 15.64 1.01
CA VAL A 32 -5.14 16.33 1.51
C VAL A 32 -4.77 17.71 2.03
N TYR A 33 -3.75 17.81 2.89
CA TYR A 33 -3.29 19.11 3.43
C TYR A 33 -2.86 20.09 2.33
N ASN A 34 -2.23 19.60 1.27
CA ASN A 34 -1.79 20.40 0.12
C ASN A 34 -2.93 20.75 -0.86
N GLY A 35 -4.14 20.20 -0.68
CA GLY A 35 -5.25 20.33 -1.63
C GLY A 35 -5.09 19.52 -2.92
N GLU A 36 -4.19 18.53 -2.94
CA GLU A 36 -4.03 17.58 -4.05
C GLU A 36 -5.17 16.55 -4.07
N LEU A 37 -5.77 16.27 -2.91
CA LEU A 37 -6.95 15.42 -2.72
C LEU A 37 -8.04 16.24 -2.01
N PRO A 38 -9.34 15.92 -2.20
CA PRO A 38 -10.42 16.59 -1.48
C PRO A 38 -10.26 16.52 0.04
N ASP A 39 -10.64 17.57 0.75
CA ASP A 39 -10.62 17.65 2.23
C ASP A 39 -11.49 16.57 2.90
N THR A 40 -12.44 16.00 2.17
CA THR A 40 -13.31 14.90 2.62
C THR A 40 -12.68 13.51 2.47
N THR A 41 -11.45 13.43 1.95
CA THR A 41 -10.75 12.16 1.74
C THR A 41 -10.33 11.56 3.09
N ASP A 42 -10.82 10.36 3.38
CA ASP A 42 -10.30 9.53 4.46
C ASP A 42 -8.94 8.92 4.04
N ALA A 43 -7.86 9.65 4.33
CA ALA A 43 -6.50 9.28 3.96
C ALA A 43 -6.03 7.96 4.62
N ASP A 44 -6.57 7.63 5.79
CA ASP A 44 -6.16 6.43 6.54
C ASP A 44 -6.75 5.19 5.88
N SER A 45 -8.07 5.19 5.63
CA SER A 45 -8.75 4.11 4.92
C SER A 45 -8.21 3.93 3.49
N LEU A 46 -7.91 5.04 2.80
CA LEU A 46 -7.32 5.00 1.46
C LEU A 46 -5.89 4.42 1.49
N GLY A 47 -5.10 4.77 2.50
CA GLY A 47 -3.76 4.22 2.68
C GLY A 47 -3.76 2.73 3.00
N ASP A 48 -4.71 2.27 3.84
CA ASP A 48 -4.90 0.85 4.12
C ASP A 48 -5.29 0.05 2.87
N TYR A 49 -6.16 0.61 2.02
CA TYR A 49 -6.50 0.02 0.72
C TYR A 49 -5.24 -0.17 -0.14
N PHE A 50 -4.43 0.87 -0.31
CA PHE A 50 -3.21 0.78 -1.12
C PHE A 50 -2.16 -0.17 -0.51
N ALA A 51 -2.06 -0.25 0.82
CA ALA A 51 -1.17 -1.20 1.47
C ALA A 51 -1.59 -2.65 1.21
N VAL A 52 -2.88 -2.97 1.35
CA VAL A 52 -3.42 -4.30 1.02
C VAL A 52 -3.21 -4.62 -0.46
N PHE A 53 -3.50 -3.66 -1.34
CA PHE A 53 -3.28 -3.81 -2.78
C PHE A 53 -1.82 -4.09 -3.12
N LEU A 54 -0.87 -3.32 -2.57
CA LEU A 54 0.56 -3.50 -2.81
C LEU A 54 1.05 -4.89 -2.35
N HIS A 55 0.55 -5.39 -1.21
CA HIS A 55 0.84 -6.75 -0.76
C HIS A 55 0.31 -7.80 -1.73
N GLY A 56 -0.94 -7.67 -2.18
CA GLY A 56 -1.54 -8.56 -3.18
C GLY A 56 -0.80 -8.54 -4.52
N LEU A 57 -0.41 -7.35 -4.98
CA LEU A 57 0.36 -7.16 -6.21
C LEU A 57 1.71 -7.89 -6.15
N SER A 58 2.39 -7.82 -4.99
CA SER A 58 3.66 -8.52 -4.77
C SER A 58 3.51 -10.05 -4.82
N VAL A 59 2.41 -10.58 -4.29
CA VAL A 59 2.10 -12.03 -4.37
C VAL A 59 1.87 -12.45 -5.82
N GLN A 60 1.04 -11.71 -6.57
CA GLN A 60 0.75 -11.99 -7.98
C GLN A 60 2.01 -11.92 -8.85
N ALA A 61 2.89 -10.95 -8.60
CA ALA A 61 4.16 -10.81 -9.31
C ALA A 61 5.07 -12.03 -9.07
N ARG A 62 5.18 -12.48 -7.82
CA ARG A 62 5.95 -13.67 -7.45
C ARG A 62 5.40 -14.94 -8.10
N ASP A 63 4.08 -15.03 -8.25
CA ASP A 63 3.40 -16.18 -8.84
C ASP A 63 3.43 -16.14 -10.39
N GLY A 64 4.14 -15.17 -10.99
CA GLY A 64 4.45 -15.14 -12.43
C GLY A 64 3.39 -14.46 -13.29
N ILE A 65 2.49 -13.66 -12.70
CA ILE A 65 1.58 -12.84 -13.50
C ILE A 65 2.37 -11.82 -14.31
N THR A 66 2.01 -11.72 -15.59
CA THR A 66 2.66 -10.81 -16.55
C THR A 66 2.62 -9.36 -16.08
N GLU A 67 3.71 -8.63 -16.31
CA GLU A 67 3.83 -7.19 -16.04
C GLU A 67 2.64 -6.39 -16.58
N ALA A 68 2.24 -6.62 -17.84
CA ALA A 68 1.10 -5.93 -18.46
C ALA A 68 -0.20 -6.05 -17.65
N ARG A 69 -0.48 -7.23 -17.09
CA ARG A 69 -1.66 -7.47 -16.25
C ARG A 69 -1.53 -6.84 -14.86
N LEU A 70 -0.32 -6.79 -14.30
CA LEU A 70 -0.06 -6.11 -13.03
C LEU A 70 -0.24 -4.59 -13.18
N LEU A 71 0.30 -4.00 -14.25
CA LEU A 71 0.13 -2.57 -14.57
C LEU A 71 -1.34 -2.23 -14.82
N ALA A 72 -2.10 -3.10 -15.49
CA ALA A 72 -3.54 -2.91 -15.65
C ALA A 72 -4.28 -2.87 -14.29
N ALA A 73 -3.89 -3.73 -13.34
CA ALA A 73 -4.45 -3.70 -11.98
C ALA A 73 -4.06 -2.43 -11.21
N VAL A 74 -2.83 -1.93 -11.38
CA VAL A 74 -2.39 -0.65 -10.80
C VAL A 74 -3.24 0.50 -11.33
N ASN A 75 -3.53 0.55 -12.64
CA ASN A 75 -4.40 1.57 -13.22
C ASN A 75 -5.81 1.55 -12.59
N VAL A 76 -6.35 0.35 -12.31
CA VAL A 76 -7.63 0.22 -11.60
C VAL A 76 -7.55 0.77 -10.18
N ALA A 77 -6.48 0.43 -9.44
CA ALA A 77 -6.29 0.92 -8.07
C ALA A 77 -6.12 2.44 -8.02
N LEU A 78 -5.44 3.05 -8.99
CA LEU A 78 -5.27 4.50 -9.06
C LEU A 78 -6.59 5.25 -9.27
N ASN A 79 -7.60 4.63 -9.90
CA ASN A 79 -8.94 5.21 -10.01
C ASN A 79 -9.69 5.29 -8.65
N ALA A 80 -9.17 4.66 -7.60
CA ALA A 80 -9.69 4.85 -6.25
C ALA A 80 -9.25 6.19 -5.63
N LEU A 81 -8.26 6.88 -6.22
CA LEU A 81 -7.90 8.23 -5.81
C LEU A 81 -9.05 9.18 -6.21
N PRO A 82 -9.62 9.92 -5.26
CA PRO A 82 -10.64 10.90 -5.58
C PRO A 82 -10.03 12.07 -6.37
N CYS A 83 -10.70 12.48 -7.45
CA CYS A 83 -10.37 13.73 -8.11
C CYS A 83 -10.88 14.91 -7.28
N THR A 84 -10.06 15.92 -7.10
CA THR A 84 -10.52 17.27 -6.73
C THR A 84 -11.44 17.80 -7.84
N ALA A 85 -12.62 18.29 -7.46
CA ALA A 85 -13.58 18.90 -8.36
C ALA A 85 -13.17 20.34 -8.72
#